data_AF-A0A5B9WP63-F1
#
_entry.id   AF-A0A5B9WP63-F1
#
_cell.length_a   1.000
_cell.length_b   1.000
_cell.length_c   1.000
_cell.angle_alpha   90.00
_cell.angle_beta   90.00
_cell.angle_gamma   90.00
#
_symmetry.space_group_name_H-M   'P 1'
#
loop_
_entity.id
_entity.type
_entity.pdbx_description
1 polymer ?
#
loop_
_entity_poly.entity_id
_entity_poly.type
_entity_poly.pdbx_seq_one_letter_code
_entity_poly.pdbx_strand_id
1 'polypeptide(L)'
;MKYIRIAALAVFLYACQSTGGNTEEQQPPDSLTMIPTDTMIQVTDTALTPSLVESWRSYESFNGKYAADTRLLQQKPLKDRLKTLLGKEENDFLQRYKVTPPIEVEAGILFNEGCKPHNCTVEEAALAVNMNDDILYVGIARNRTVKLFGEKGDTAWPQKLLDWKKKFDEREGVR
;
A
#
# COMPACT_ATOMS: atom_id res chain seq x y z
N MET A 1 26.28 37.17 -31.39
CA MET A 1 27.74 36.97 -31.17
C MET A 1 27.87 35.88 -30.10
N LYS A 2 28.24 34.65 -30.47
CA LYS A 2 29.62 34.09 -30.38
C LYS A 2 30.00 33.79 -28.91
N TYR A 3 30.26 32.57 -28.40
CA TYR A 3 30.62 31.27 -28.97
C TYR A 3 30.32 30.09 -28.00
N ILE A 4 30.12 28.92 -28.60
CA ILE A 4 30.28 27.54 -28.09
C ILE A 4 31.72 27.25 -27.61
N ARG A 5 31.90 26.45 -26.53
CA ARG A 5 32.92 25.36 -26.33
C ARG A 5 32.41 24.40 -25.22
N ILE A 6 31.96 23.18 -25.52
CA ILE A 6 32.70 21.89 -25.71
C ILE A 6 33.21 21.24 -24.40
N ALA A 7 32.51 20.14 -24.06
CA ALA A 7 32.93 18.80 -23.61
C ALA A 7 33.92 18.60 -22.45
N ALA A 8 33.53 17.69 -21.54
CA ALA A 8 34.36 16.57 -21.10
C ALA A 8 33.48 15.40 -20.61
N LEU A 9 33.49 14.31 -21.39
CA LEU A 9 33.05 12.97 -21.00
C LEU A 9 34.08 12.38 -20.03
N ALA A 10 33.64 11.73 -18.95
CA ALA A 10 34.45 10.77 -18.21
C ALA A 10 33.59 9.56 -17.83
N VAL A 11 33.79 8.48 -18.58
CA VAL A 11 33.26 7.14 -18.37
C VAL A 11 34.16 6.43 -17.36
N PHE A 12 33.61 5.94 -16.25
CA PHE A 12 34.27 4.95 -15.40
C PHE A 12 33.50 3.64 -15.48
N LEU A 13 34.00 2.73 -16.31
CA LEU A 13 33.65 1.32 -16.33
C LEU A 13 34.30 0.66 -15.10
N TYR A 14 33.50 0.15 -14.17
CA TYR A 14 33.98 -0.78 -13.15
C TYR A 14 33.65 -2.20 -13.62
N ALA A 15 34.64 -2.85 -14.23
CA ALA A 15 34.61 -4.28 -14.53
C ALA A 15 35.69 -4.95 -13.68
N CYS A 16 35.27 -5.70 -12.66
CA CYS A 16 36.13 -6.73 -12.05
C CYS A 16 35.65 -8.09 -12.55
N GLN A 17 36.56 -8.80 -13.19
CA GLN A 17 36.44 -10.20 -13.61
C GLN A 17 37.10 -11.13 -12.57
N SER A 18 36.82 -12.42 -12.77
CA SER A 18 37.57 -13.62 -12.37
C SER A 18 37.14 -14.29 -11.07
N THR A 19 37.15 -15.62 -10.92
CA THR A 19 37.28 -16.77 -11.83
C THR A 19 37.10 -18.04 -10.98
N GLY A 20 36.48 -19.08 -11.55
CA GLY A 20 36.77 -20.50 -11.26
C GLY A 20 35.97 -21.13 -10.10
N GLY A 21 35.49 -22.37 -10.18
CA GLY A 21 35.59 -23.40 -11.20
C GLY A 21 35.01 -24.72 -10.66
N ASN A 22 34.30 -25.44 -11.54
CA ASN A 22 34.06 -26.89 -11.69
C ASN A 22 33.91 -27.84 -10.48
N THR A 23 32.92 -28.75 -10.61
CA THR A 23 32.96 -30.24 -10.52
C THR A 23 31.58 -30.70 -10.00
N GLU A 24 30.67 -31.26 -10.83
CA GLU A 24 30.56 -32.70 -11.20
C GLU A 24 30.61 -33.61 -9.94
N GLU A 25 29.78 -34.59 -9.65
CA GLU A 25 28.86 -35.41 -10.43
C GLU A 25 28.19 -36.42 -9.43
N GLN A 26 27.06 -37.02 -9.84
CA GLN A 26 26.53 -38.35 -9.47
C GLN A 26 25.67 -38.57 -8.20
N GLN A 27 24.51 -39.18 -8.49
CA GLN A 27 23.46 -39.81 -7.68
C GLN A 27 23.37 -41.29 -8.16
N PRO A 28 22.47 -42.18 -7.67
CA PRO A 28 22.26 -42.93 -6.40
C PRO A 28 22.59 -44.45 -6.65
N PRO A 29 21.95 -45.55 -6.13
CA PRO A 29 20.81 -45.77 -5.20
C PRO A 29 21.02 -46.85 -4.10
N ASP A 30 20.06 -46.96 -3.16
CA ASP A 30 19.34 -48.23 -2.95
C ASP A 30 18.17 -48.12 -1.95
N SER A 31 16.99 -48.40 -2.51
CA SER A 31 15.89 -49.21 -2.00
C SER A 31 15.72 -49.41 -0.49
N LEU A 32 14.73 -48.74 0.09
CA LEU A 32 13.78 -49.36 1.01
C LEU A 32 12.38 -48.79 0.73
N THR A 33 11.49 -49.65 0.23
CA THR A 33 10.06 -49.40 0.11
C THR A 33 9.44 -49.25 1.50
N MET A 34 9.17 -48.02 1.93
CA MET A 34 8.24 -47.76 3.02
C MET A 34 6.87 -47.57 2.40
N ILE A 35 5.92 -48.43 2.80
CA ILE A 35 4.50 -48.25 2.51
C ILE A 35 4.05 -47.06 3.36
N PRO A 36 3.64 -45.91 2.80
CA PRO A 36 3.01 -44.89 3.62
C PRO A 36 1.61 -45.37 3.98
N THR A 37 1.38 -45.59 5.27
CA THR A 37 0.03 -45.66 5.83
C THR A 37 -0.69 -44.36 5.46
N ASP A 38 -1.70 -44.45 4.60
CA ASP A 38 -2.57 -43.33 4.24
C ASP A 38 -3.22 -42.76 5.50
N THR A 39 -2.57 -41.76 6.07
CA THR A 39 -3.20 -40.87 7.02
C THR A 39 -4.13 -40.00 6.21
N MET A 40 -5.45 -40.24 6.37
CA MET A 40 -6.49 -39.32 5.90
C MET A 40 -6.28 -37.98 6.60
N ILE A 41 -5.43 -37.13 6.03
CA ILE A 41 -5.41 -35.70 6.37
C ILE A 41 -6.79 -35.21 5.95
N GLN A 42 -7.65 -34.98 6.93
CA GLN A 42 -8.87 -34.22 6.69
C GLN A 42 -8.41 -32.81 6.31
N VAL A 43 -8.32 -32.58 5.00
CA VAL A 43 -8.31 -31.24 4.43
C VAL A 43 -9.69 -30.68 4.77
N THR A 44 -9.80 -30.07 5.94
CA THR A 44 -10.94 -29.22 6.25
C THR A 44 -10.90 -28.11 5.23
N ASP A 45 -11.81 -28.23 4.27
CA ASP A 45 -12.16 -27.24 3.27
C ASP A 45 -12.40 -25.92 4.02
N THR A 46 -11.39 -25.06 4.02
CA THR A 46 -11.48 -23.74 4.63
C THR A 46 -12.51 -22.99 3.80
N ALA A 47 -13.73 -22.95 4.32
CA ALA A 47 -14.83 -22.20 3.77
C ALA A 47 -14.35 -20.83 3.28
N LEU A 48 -14.82 -20.46 2.10
CA LEU A 48 -14.55 -19.23 1.35
C LEU A 48 -15.03 -17.97 2.11
N THR A 49 -14.49 -17.73 3.30
CA THR A 49 -14.52 -16.42 3.95
C THR A 49 -13.20 -15.74 3.59
N PRO A 50 -13.20 -14.54 3.01
CA PRO A 50 -11.95 -13.80 2.85
C PRO A 50 -11.33 -13.67 4.24
N SER A 51 -10.21 -14.35 4.44
CA SER A 51 -9.51 -14.33 5.72
C SER A 51 -8.93 -12.93 5.87
N LEU A 52 -9.59 -12.10 6.66
CA LEU A 52 -8.99 -10.85 7.10
C LEU A 52 -7.64 -11.19 7.69
N VAL A 53 -6.60 -10.50 7.24
CA VAL A 53 -5.29 -10.69 7.84
C VAL A 53 -5.40 -10.26 9.30
N GLU A 54 -4.98 -11.14 10.21
CA GLU A 54 -5.22 -11.00 11.66
C GLU A 54 -4.75 -9.63 12.20
N SER A 55 -3.76 -9.02 11.55
CA SER A 55 -3.25 -7.69 11.85
C SER A 55 -4.28 -6.55 11.70
N TRP A 56 -5.32 -6.72 10.88
CA TRP A 56 -6.33 -5.71 10.58
C TRP A 56 -7.70 -5.99 11.19
N ARG A 57 -7.92 -7.18 11.76
CA ARG A 57 -9.23 -7.62 12.24
C ARG A 57 -9.91 -6.62 13.19
N SER A 58 -9.14 -5.95 14.05
CA SER A 58 -9.67 -4.95 14.99
C SER A 58 -10.25 -3.70 14.31
N TYR A 59 -9.87 -3.42 13.06
CA TYR A 59 -10.27 -2.22 12.32
C TYR A 59 -11.70 -2.28 11.82
N GLU A 60 -12.28 -3.48 11.71
CA GLU A 60 -13.71 -3.65 11.42
C GLU A 60 -14.60 -2.93 12.45
N SER A 61 -14.16 -2.91 13.72
CA SER A 61 -14.87 -2.28 14.82
C SER A 61 -14.88 -0.74 14.76
N PHE A 62 -14.19 -0.14 13.80
CA PHE A 62 -14.11 1.31 13.62
C PHE A 62 -15.22 1.88 12.75
N ASN A 63 -16.02 1.04 12.09
CA ASN A 63 -17.14 1.50 11.26
C ASN A 63 -18.05 2.46 12.02
N GLY A 64 -18.36 3.60 11.40
CA GLY A 64 -19.20 4.66 11.96
C GLY A 64 -18.57 5.52 13.06
N LYS A 65 -17.32 5.25 13.46
CA LYS A 65 -16.61 6.05 14.48
C LYS A 65 -15.74 7.12 13.83
N TYR A 66 -15.49 8.23 14.52
CA TYR A 66 -14.54 9.22 14.03
C TYR A 66 -13.09 8.75 14.22
N ALA A 67 -12.23 9.06 13.25
CA ALA A 67 -10.81 8.69 13.28
C ALA A 67 -10.06 9.30 14.47
N ALA A 68 -10.49 10.46 14.95
CA ALA A 68 -9.94 11.08 16.16
C ALA A 68 -10.28 10.28 17.42
N ASP A 69 -11.53 9.82 17.56
CA ASP A 69 -12.02 9.10 18.73
C ASP A 69 -11.36 7.72 18.87
N THR A 70 -11.17 7.04 17.75
CA THR A 70 -10.49 5.73 17.71
C THR A 70 -8.97 5.86 17.73
N ARG A 71 -8.45 7.08 17.60
CA ARG A 71 -7.02 7.37 17.36
C ARG A 71 -6.48 6.54 16.21
N LEU A 72 -7.24 6.43 15.10
CA LEU A 72 -6.98 5.52 13.98
C LEU A 72 -5.51 5.53 13.54
N LEU A 73 -4.94 6.70 13.29
CA LEU A 73 -3.55 6.84 12.80
C LEU A 73 -2.48 6.43 13.83
N GLN A 74 -2.85 6.19 15.09
CA GLN A 74 -1.96 5.68 16.12
C GLN A 74 -2.06 4.16 16.31
N GLN A 75 -3.08 3.53 15.70
CA GLN A 75 -3.27 2.09 15.78
C GLN A 75 -2.20 1.36 14.97
N LYS A 76 -1.72 0.24 15.50
CA LYS A 76 -0.89 -0.69 14.73
C LYS A 76 -1.78 -1.67 13.95
N PRO A 77 -1.34 -2.15 12.78
CA PRO A 77 -0.08 -1.82 12.11
C PRO A 77 -0.13 -0.52 11.28
N LEU A 78 -1.27 0.16 11.18
CA LEU A 78 -1.46 1.35 10.33
C LEU A 78 -0.39 2.42 10.55
N LYS A 79 -0.12 2.81 11.80
CA LYS A 79 0.85 3.87 12.12
C LYS A 79 2.21 3.64 11.47
N ASP A 80 2.76 2.44 11.61
CA ASP A 80 4.11 2.11 11.16
C ASP A 80 4.16 1.96 9.63
N ARG A 81 3.09 1.41 9.05
CA ARG A 81 2.94 1.25 7.60
C ARG A 81 2.73 2.56 6.88
N LEU A 82 1.91 3.45 7.44
CA LEU A 82 1.67 4.79 6.91
C LEU A 82 2.97 5.59 6.84
N LYS A 83 3.75 5.57 7.92
CA LYS A 83 5.07 6.21 7.97
C LYS A 83 6.03 5.65 6.93
N THR A 84 6.07 4.32 6.78
CA THR A 84 6.91 3.64 5.78
C THR A 84 6.49 3.99 4.35
N LEU A 85 5.18 3.95 4.07
CA LEU A 85 4.62 4.19 2.74
C LEU A 85 4.83 5.65 2.29
N LEU A 86 4.63 6.60 3.19
CA LEU A 86 4.65 8.03 2.83
C LEU A 86 6.04 8.67 2.99
N GLY A 87 6.85 8.22 3.95
CA GLY A 87 8.14 8.81 4.26
C GLY A 87 8.04 10.33 4.41
N LYS A 88 8.62 11.08 3.47
CA LYS A 88 8.62 12.56 3.47
C LYS A 88 7.22 13.18 3.33
N GLU A 89 6.26 12.42 2.79
CA GLU A 89 4.89 12.87 2.52
C GLU A 89 3.97 12.73 3.75
N GLU A 90 4.44 12.08 4.83
CA GLU A 90 3.63 11.78 6.03
C GLU A 90 3.06 13.05 6.67
N ASN A 91 3.90 14.07 6.90
CA ASN A 91 3.44 15.33 7.47
C ASN A 91 2.40 16.02 6.59
N ASP A 92 2.54 15.90 5.28
CA ASP A 92 1.65 16.53 4.32
C ASP A 92 0.27 15.86 4.29
N PHE A 93 0.24 14.53 4.42
CA PHE A 93 -0.97 13.75 4.69
C PHE A 93 -1.63 14.20 6.00
N LEU A 94 -0.88 14.25 7.10
CA LEU A 94 -1.41 14.62 8.43
C LEU A 94 -2.02 16.03 8.46
N GLN A 95 -1.48 16.99 7.71
CA GLN A 95 -2.09 18.32 7.61
C GLN A 95 -3.44 18.32 6.88
N ARG A 96 -3.62 17.39 5.94
CA ARG A 96 -4.84 17.22 5.15
C ARG A 96 -5.82 16.22 5.75
N TYR A 97 -5.45 15.53 6.82
CA TYR A 97 -6.29 14.55 7.50
C TYR A 97 -6.77 15.06 8.87
N LYS A 98 -7.11 16.35 8.99
CA LYS A 98 -7.45 16.97 10.28
C LYS A 98 -8.95 17.07 10.54
N VAL A 99 -9.74 17.26 9.48
CA VAL A 99 -11.20 17.23 9.55
C VAL A 99 -11.64 15.98 8.83
N THR A 100 -12.18 15.01 9.55
CA THR A 100 -12.53 13.68 9.04
C THR A 100 -14.01 13.39 9.31
N PRO A 101 -14.76 12.82 8.35
CA PRO A 101 -16.05 12.23 8.62
C PRO A 101 -15.86 10.90 9.39
N PRO A 102 -16.95 10.25 9.81
CA PRO A 102 -16.89 8.89 10.34
C PRO A 102 -16.17 7.93 9.38
N ILE A 103 -15.50 6.93 9.95
CA ILE A 103 -14.84 5.85 9.21
C ILE A 103 -15.90 4.95 8.59
N GLU A 104 -15.67 4.53 7.36
CA GLU A 104 -16.51 3.55 6.67
C GLU A 104 -15.75 2.23 6.58
N VAL A 105 -16.39 1.12 6.96
CA VAL A 105 -15.88 -0.23 6.70
C VAL A 105 -16.92 -1.01 5.93
N GLU A 106 -16.51 -1.50 4.75
CA GLU A 106 -17.40 -2.23 3.84
C GLU A 106 -16.59 -3.23 3.03
N ALA A 107 -17.08 -4.47 2.89
CA ALA A 107 -16.45 -5.53 2.09
C ALA A 107 -14.96 -5.78 2.41
N GLY A 108 -14.55 -5.67 3.68
CA GLY A 108 -13.16 -5.83 4.11
C GLY A 108 -12.24 -4.64 3.77
N ILE A 109 -12.82 -3.52 3.33
CA ILE A 109 -12.11 -2.26 3.08
C ILE A 109 -12.49 -1.28 4.19
N LEU A 110 -11.50 -0.80 4.95
CA LEU A 110 -11.67 0.43 5.73
C LEU A 110 -11.33 1.61 4.83
N PHE A 111 -12.22 2.60 4.74
CA PHE A 111 -12.00 3.86 4.05
C PHE A 111 -12.30 5.03 4.98
N ASN A 112 -11.43 6.04 4.95
CA ASN A 112 -11.73 7.32 5.55
C ASN A 112 -10.94 8.41 4.83
N GLU A 113 -11.53 9.59 4.76
CA GLU A 113 -10.92 10.75 4.14
C GLU A 113 -10.89 11.91 5.12
N GLY A 114 -10.15 12.95 4.78
CA GLY A 114 -10.20 14.19 5.49
C GLY A 114 -9.70 15.35 4.65
N CYS A 115 -9.89 16.53 5.22
CA CYS A 115 -9.36 17.75 4.65
C CYS A 115 -8.50 18.56 5.60
N LYS A 116 -7.70 19.45 5.00
CA LYS A 116 -7.02 20.52 5.71
C LYS A 116 -8.06 21.54 6.19
N PRO A 117 -8.01 22.00 7.45
CA PRO A 117 -8.95 22.98 7.96
C PRO A 117 -8.95 24.23 7.08
N HIS A 118 -10.14 24.79 6.87
CA HIS A 118 -10.39 25.96 6.00
C HIS A 118 -10.09 25.76 4.50
N ASN A 119 -9.64 24.58 4.05
CA ASN A 119 -9.22 24.35 2.66
C ASN A 119 -9.78 23.04 2.06
N CYS A 120 -10.96 22.60 2.51
CA CYS A 120 -11.53 21.31 2.17
C CYS A 120 -11.96 21.12 0.70
N THR A 121 -11.92 22.18 -0.10
CA THR A 121 -12.23 22.09 -1.53
C THR A 121 -11.05 21.62 -2.37
N VAL A 122 -9.81 21.77 -1.89
CA VAL A 122 -8.60 21.57 -2.70
C VAL A 122 -7.46 20.85 -1.99
N GLU A 123 -7.47 20.80 -0.65
CA GLU A 123 -6.44 20.16 0.18
C GLU A 123 -7.04 19.02 1.00
N GLU A 124 -6.89 17.79 0.51
CA GLU A 124 -7.52 16.60 1.10
C GLU A 124 -6.58 15.40 1.11
N ALA A 125 -6.86 14.46 2.01
CA ALA A 125 -6.16 13.19 2.09
C ALA A 125 -7.16 12.06 2.29
N ALA A 126 -6.87 10.90 1.71
CA ALA A 126 -7.68 9.70 1.86
C ALA A 126 -6.81 8.53 2.27
N LEU A 127 -7.41 7.61 3.02
CA LEU A 127 -6.81 6.39 3.53
C LEU A 127 -7.74 5.22 3.20
N ALA A 128 -7.18 4.16 2.62
CA ALA A 128 -7.88 2.90 2.45
C ALA A 128 -7.01 1.74 2.94
N VAL A 129 -7.58 0.83 3.73
CA VAL A 129 -6.95 -0.43 4.13
C VAL A 129 -7.76 -1.56 3.52
N ASN A 130 -7.16 -2.31 2.60
CA ASN A 130 -7.70 -3.58 2.16
C ASN A 130 -7.23 -4.67 3.14
N MET A 131 -8.15 -5.06 4.02
CA MET A 131 -7.88 -6.00 5.12
C MET A 131 -7.82 -7.44 4.63
N ASN A 132 -8.41 -7.74 3.47
CA ASN A 132 -8.38 -9.06 2.84
C ASN A 132 -7.00 -9.33 2.21
N ASP A 133 -6.46 -8.33 1.51
CA ASP A 133 -5.18 -8.45 0.78
C ASP A 133 -3.97 -7.91 1.57
N ASP A 134 -4.23 -7.37 2.76
CA ASP A 134 -3.22 -6.75 3.63
C ASP A 134 -2.44 -5.65 2.89
N ILE A 135 -3.17 -4.68 2.33
CA ILE A 135 -2.60 -3.57 1.57
C ILE A 135 -3.13 -2.24 2.07
N LEU A 136 -2.22 -1.31 2.34
CA LEU A 136 -2.52 0.09 2.62
C LEU A 136 -2.40 0.95 1.36
N TYR A 137 -3.40 1.81 1.16
CA TYR A 137 -3.43 2.83 0.14
C TYR A 137 -3.67 4.21 0.74
N VAL A 138 -3.04 5.23 0.17
CA VAL A 138 -3.18 6.63 0.57
C VAL A 138 -3.32 7.51 -0.66
N GLY A 139 -4.21 8.48 -0.58
CA GLY A 139 -4.30 9.58 -1.53
C GLY A 139 -3.96 10.91 -0.87
N ILE A 140 -3.25 11.78 -1.59
CA ILE A 140 -3.02 13.18 -1.19
C ILE A 140 -3.38 14.10 -2.35
N ALA A 141 -4.34 14.99 -2.12
CA ALA A 141 -4.72 16.05 -3.05
C ALA A 141 -4.08 17.38 -2.63
N ARG A 142 -3.35 18.00 -3.55
CA ARG A 142 -2.70 19.31 -3.38
C ARG A 142 -3.18 20.25 -4.45
N ASN A 143 -3.87 21.32 -4.05
CA ASN A 143 -4.53 22.21 -5.00
C ASN A 143 -5.28 21.40 -6.09
N ARG A 144 -6.04 20.39 -5.67
CA ARG A 144 -6.77 19.42 -6.53
C ARG A 144 -5.93 18.43 -7.35
N THR A 145 -4.60 18.54 -7.40
CA THR A 145 -3.75 17.51 -8.00
C THR A 145 -3.60 16.32 -7.06
N VAL A 146 -4.06 15.14 -7.48
CA VAL A 146 -4.03 13.92 -6.67
C VAL A 146 -2.77 13.10 -6.95
N LYS A 147 -2.11 12.65 -5.88
CA LYS A 147 -1.08 11.61 -5.90
C LYS A 147 -1.54 10.43 -5.05
N LEU A 148 -1.43 9.22 -5.60
CA LEU A 148 -1.74 7.97 -4.91
C LEU A 148 -0.46 7.25 -4.49
N PHE A 149 -0.55 6.55 -3.36
CA PHE A 149 0.50 5.72 -2.79
C PHE A 149 -0.13 4.38 -2.41
N GLY A 150 0.49 3.28 -2.81
CA GLY A 150 0.05 1.93 -2.49
C GLY A 150 1.25 1.11 -2.06
N GLU A 151 1.06 0.24 -1.07
CA GLU A 151 2.09 -0.73 -0.72
C GLU A 151 2.25 -1.80 -1.80
N LYS A 152 3.38 -2.52 -1.76
CA LYS A 152 3.68 -3.66 -2.66
C LYS A 152 3.67 -3.32 -4.16
N GLY A 153 3.65 -2.03 -4.53
CA GLY A 153 3.48 -1.59 -5.92
C GLY A 153 2.09 -1.89 -6.49
N ASP A 154 1.12 -2.18 -5.62
CA ASP A 154 -0.22 -2.55 -6.03
C ASP A 154 -0.97 -1.38 -6.68
N THR A 155 -1.80 -1.71 -7.67
CA THR A 155 -2.59 -0.75 -8.45
C THR A 155 -4.07 -1.10 -8.50
N ALA A 156 -4.51 -2.12 -7.74
CA ALA A 156 -5.90 -2.49 -7.57
C ALA A 156 -6.57 -1.58 -6.53
N TRP A 157 -6.60 -0.28 -6.83
CA TRP A 157 -7.11 0.74 -5.92
C TRP A 157 -8.56 0.46 -5.51
N PRO A 158 -8.91 0.53 -4.21
CA PRO A 158 -10.29 0.38 -3.76
C PRO A 158 -11.22 1.41 -4.42
N GLN A 159 -12.44 1.00 -4.77
CA GLN A 159 -13.39 1.84 -5.50
C GLN A 159 -13.64 3.19 -4.81
N LYS A 160 -13.81 3.21 -3.47
CA LYS A 160 -13.99 4.47 -2.71
C LYS A 160 -12.81 5.44 -2.86
N LEU A 161 -11.58 4.93 -2.99
CA LEU A 161 -10.40 5.77 -3.23
C LEU A 161 -10.37 6.31 -4.67
N LEU A 162 -10.86 5.54 -5.65
CA LEU A 162 -11.01 5.99 -7.03
C LEU A 162 -12.11 7.06 -7.16
N ASP A 163 -13.24 6.85 -6.51
CA ASP A 163 -14.34 7.81 -6.47
C ASP A 163 -13.90 9.11 -5.79
N TRP A 164 -13.17 8.99 -4.68
CA TRP A 164 -12.51 10.11 -4.03
C TRP A 164 -11.58 10.87 -4.98
N LYS A 165 -10.73 10.18 -5.74
CA LYS A 165 -9.84 10.83 -6.72
C LYS A 165 -10.66 11.57 -7.78
N LYS A 166 -11.73 10.96 -8.30
CA LYS A 166 -12.54 11.48 -9.40
C LYS A 166 -13.16 12.85 -9.10
N LYS A 167 -13.51 13.11 -7.83
CA LYS A 167 -14.06 14.40 -7.39
C LYS A 167 -13.16 15.61 -7.68
N PHE A 168 -11.86 15.37 -7.84
CA PHE A 168 -10.89 16.40 -8.19
C PHE A 168 -10.75 16.64 -9.69
N ASP A 169 -11.10 15.65 -10.52
CA ASP A 169 -11.05 15.76 -11.98
C ASP A 169 -12.29 16.52 -12.51
N GLU A 170 -13.45 16.36 -11.88
CA GLU A 170 -14.75 16.82 -12.42
C GLU A 170 -15.08 18.31 -12.20
N ARG A 171 -14.43 19.01 -11.25
CA ARG A 171 -14.75 20.43 -10.97
C ARG A 171 -14.01 21.47 -11.81
N GLU A 172 -13.24 21.06 -12.83
CA GLU A 172 -12.64 21.99 -13.80
C GLU A 172 -13.66 22.64 -14.75
N GLY A 173 -14.93 22.22 -14.71
CA GLY A 173 -15.98 22.63 -15.66
C GLY A 173 -16.92 23.75 -15.22
N VAL A 174 -16.74 24.38 -14.06
CA VAL A 174 -17.54 25.54 -13.63
C VAL A 174 -16.64 26.77 -13.57
N ARG A 175 -16.49 27.44 -14.70
CA ARG A 175 -16.00 28.82 -14.80
C ARG A 175 -17.12 29.73 -15.25
#